data_AF-A0A841FQA9-F1
#
_entry.id   AF-A0A841FQA9-F1
#
_cell.length_a   1.000
_cell.length_b   1.000
_cell.length_c   1.000
_cell.angle_alpha   90.00
_cell.angle_beta   90.00
_cell.angle_gamma   90.00
#
_symmetry.space_group_name_H-M   'P 1'
#
loop_
_entity.id
_entity.type
_entity.pdbx_description
1 polymer ?
#
loop_
_entity_poly.entity_id
_entity_poly.type
_entity_poly.pdbx_seq_one_letter_code
_entity_poly.pdbx_strand_id
1 'polypeptide(L)'
;MKKRSRRAWQGLTDAMDAAGEWMERHHIPDPPSWANSSSATYPSVWGGAVDGIRAYVALNKVGKPPAHMTSVDPANVIDWILSRQEDSGGFPSTEFQFTGAETTAWPLIMMRECRIQKDRQEVVRALQLLEQCVQDADGGWVATTPADLINPRTMPTAMTLWTFAMWGHREDLRKKMIEYLYSTQDPSSHGWGVSANAIPNPSSTGQVICALRAANADGPQLDEAVSYLLNKQARDGSWPTAVDEWHTRSWEGTIRCYNSGVSWCLSALAGLPQRRTKVACMRAADYIVKSQTPRGHGNPTNQGSWTLNTESSVRHVWLASQYIVALDQWMASLGQGAATAEIDRLYNGLYRAGQWSANKATTIVSSGVALVVLAPYVQDLARLLGVDWKSVRDNLVAGGLIAVVTGSASWILRQLTRRESQ
;
A
#
# COMPACT_ATOMS: atom_id res chain seq x y z
N MET A 1 -13.35 -6.47 23.19
CA MET A 1 -12.53 -6.54 21.95
C MET A 1 -11.02 -6.70 22.15
N LYS A 2 -10.42 -6.35 23.30
CA LYS A 2 -8.95 -6.37 23.49
C LYS A 2 -8.26 -7.74 23.42
N LYS A 3 -8.89 -8.82 23.90
CA LYS A 3 -8.25 -10.16 23.94
C LYS A 3 -8.25 -10.88 22.57
N ARG A 4 -9.35 -10.80 21.81
CA ARG A 4 -9.46 -11.42 20.48
C ARG A 4 -8.55 -10.75 19.44
N SER A 5 -8.49 -9.41 19.45
CA SER A 5 -7.57 -8.67 18.58
C SER A 5 -6.12 -9.02 18.88
N ARG A 6 -5.71 -9.04 20.16
CA ARG A 6 -4.34 -9.43 20.54
C ARG A 6 -3.96 -10.84 20.06
N ARG A 7 -4.87 -11.81 20.13
CA ARG A 7 -4.60 -13.18 19.63
C ARG A 7 -4.45 -13.22 18.11
N ALA A 8 -5.29 -12.51 17.38
CA ALA A 8 -5.19 -12.43 15.91
C ALA A 8 -3.88 -11.77 15.48
N TRP A 9 -3.49 -10.69 16.15
CA TRP A 9 -2.20 -10.03 15.95
C TRP A 9 -1.02 -10.95 16.24
N GLN A 10 -1.07 -11.70 17.34
CA GLN A 10 -0.01 -12.66 17.67
C GLN A 10 0.13 -13.73 16.59
N GLY A 11 -0.97 -14.33 16.13
CA GLY A 11 -0.91 -15.36 15.08
C GLY A 11 -0.35 -14.84 13.75
N LEU A 12 -0.60 -13.57 13.44
CA LEU A 12 -0.02 -12.91 12.28
C LEU A 12 1.49 -12.70 12.42
N THR A 13 1.94 -12.19 13.56
CA THR A 13 3.37 -12.05 13.87
C THR A 13 4.07 -13.41 13.87
N ASP A 14 3.49 -14.43 14.49
CA ASP A 14 4.05 -15.79 14.51
C ASP A 14 4.20 -16.37 13.09
N ALA A 15 3.23 -16.11 12.21
CA ALA A 15 3.29 -16.53 10.81
C ALA A 15 4.40 -15.82 10.05
N MET A 16 4.58 -14.50 10.27
CA MET A 16 5.67 -13.74 9.65
C MET A 16 7.04 -14.16 10.17
N ASP A 17 7.17 -14.44 11.47
CA ASP A 17 8.40 -14.97 12.07
C ASP A 17 8.76 -16.32 11.43
N ALA A 18 7.80 -17.25 11.32
CA ALA A 18 8.02 -18.54 10.68
C ALA A 18 8.41 -18.41 9.19
N ALA A 19 7.84 -17.43 8.49
CA ALA A 19 8.18 -17.14 7.10
C ALA A 19 9.59 -16.57 6.96
N GLY A 20 10.00 -15.66 7.86
CA GLY A 20 11.37 -15.13 7.91
C GLY A 20 12.42 -16.21 8.14
N GLU A 21 12.15 -17.15 9.07
CA GLU A 21 13.02 -18.32 9.27
C GLU A 21 13.10 -19.21 8.02
N TRP A 22 11.99 -19.37 7.29
CA TRP A 22 12.00 -20.12 6.04
C TRP A 22 12.84 -19.42 4.96
N MET A 23 12.70 -18.10 4.83
CA MET A 23 13.48 -17.29 3.90
C MET A 23 14.99 -17.35 4.22
N GLU A 24 15.38 -17.27 5.50
CA GLU A 24 16.78 -17.38 5.92
C GLU A 24 17.37 -18.75 5.56
N ARG A 25 16.63 -19.85 5.78
CA ARG A 25 17.09 -21.20 5.43
C ARG A 25 17.35 -21.42 3.94
N HIS A 26 16.65 -20.68 3.07
CA HIS A 26 16.79 -20.79 1.61
C HIS A 26 17.62 -19.66 1.00
N HIS A 27 18.27 -18.85 1.84
CA HIS A 27 19.26 -17.89 1.37
C HIS A 27 20.52 -18.64 0.91
N ILE A 28 21.00 -18.29 -0.27
CA ILE A 28 22.26 -18.78 -0.84
C ILE A 28 23.36 -17.83 -0.39
N PRO A 29 24.39 -18.28 0.34
CA PRO A 29 25.43 -17.38 0.86
C PRO A 29 26.44 -16.95 -0.21
N ASP A 30 26.69 -17.78 -1.23
CA ASP A 30 27.66 -17.50 -2.29
C ASP A 30 27.13 -17.98 -3.67
N PRO A 31 26.75 -17.07 -4.59
CA PRO A 31 26.65 -15.63 -4.33
C PRO A 31 25.46 -15.29 -3.40
N PRO A 32 25.54 -14.20 -2.62
CA PRO A 32 24.54 -13.83 -1.60
C PRO A 32 23.21 -13.45 -2.26
N SER A 33 22.21 -14.34 -2.21
CA SER A 33 20.94 -14.17 -2.93
C SER A 33 19.88 -15.24 -2.56
N TRP A 34 18.76 -15.25 -3.28
CA TRP A 34 17.77 -16.34 -3.26
C TRP A 34 17.54 -16.88 -4.68
N ALA A 35 17.25 -18.17 -4.75
CA ALA A 35 16.68 -18.77 -5.95
C ALA A 35 15.17 -18.47 -6.03
N ASN A 36 14.55 -18.74 -7.19
CA ASN A 36 13.11 -18.56 -7.38
C ASN A 36 12.23 -19.54 -6.57
N SER A 37 12.82 -20.65 -6.13
CA SER A 37 12.14 -21.73 -5.42
C SER A 37 13.10 -22.45 -4.48
N SER A 38 12.54 -23.07 -3.45
CA SER A 38 13.26 -23.89 -2.47
C SER A 38 14.04 -25.06 -3.06
N SER A 39 13.65 -25.55 -4.23
CA SER A 39 14.33 -26.64 -4.95
C SER A 39 15.43 -26.16 -5.89
N ALA A 40 15.47 -24.87 -6.22
CA ALA A 40 16.47 -24.32 -7.12
C ALA A 40 17.75 -23.99 -6.34
N THR A 41 18.90 -24.36 -6.91
CA THR A 41 20.22 -24.14 -6.31
C THR A 41 20.91 -22.88 -6.81
N TYR A 42 20.37 -22.26 -7.87
CA TYR A 42 20.95 -21.07 -8.48
C TYR A 42 20.10 -19.84 -8.17
N PRO A 43 20.73 -18.72 -7.81
CA PRO A 43 20.04 -17.48 -7.54
C PRO A 43 19.39 -16.92 -8.80
N SER A 44 18.27 -16.22 -8.62
CA SER A 44 17.60 -15.49 -9.69
C SER A 44 17.38 -14.04 -9.27
N VAL A 45 17.43 -13.09 -10.21
CA VAL A 45 17.12 -11.68 -9.90
C VAL A 45 15.63 -11.54 -9.63
N TRP A 46 14.83 -11.91 -10.62
CA TRP A 46 13.37 -11.94 -10.53
C TRP A 46 12.90 -13.23 -9.85
N GLY A 47 11.87 -13.14 -9.02
CA GLY A 47 11.32 -14.29 -8.31
C GLY A 47 12.15 -14.79 -7.11
N GLY A 48 13.42 -14.38 -7.02
CA GLY A 48 14.39 -14.77 -5.99
C GLY A 48 14.89 -13.55 -5.21
N ALA A 49 16.02 -12.98 -5.63
CA ALA A 49 16.75 -11.95 -4.90
C ALA A 49 15.92 -10.69 -4.60
N VAL A 50 15.25 -10.15 -5.62
CA VAL A 50 14.41 -8.95 -5.48
C VAL A 50 13.31 -9.20 -4.47
N ASP A 51 12.58 -10.31 -4.60
CA ASP A 51 11.49 -10.67 -3.70
C ASP A 51 12.00 -10.91 -2.27
N GLY A 52 13.14 -11.60 -2.11
CA GLY A 52 13.76 -11.84 -0.82
C GLY A 52 14.15 -10.56 -0.08
N ILE A 53 14.70 -9.56 -0.78
CA ILE A 53 14.99 -8.25 -0.18
C ILE A 53 13.72 -7.50 0.21
N ARG A 54 12.67 -7.55 -0.61
CA ARG A 54 11.39 -6.92 -0.27
C ARG A 54 10.76 -7.56 0.97
N ALA A 55 10.83 -8.90 1.08
CA ALA A 55 10.41 -9.62 2.28
C ALA A 55 11.22 -9.22 3.51
N TYR A 56 12.55 -9.13 3.38
CA TYR A 56 13.45 -8.68 4.45
C TYR A 56 13.07 -7.26 4.94
N VAL A 57 12.86 -6.32 4.02
CA VAL A 57 12.45 -4.95 4.35
C VAL A 57 11.08 -4.92 5.04
N ALA A 58 10.12 -5.74 4.59
CA ALA A 58 8.79 -5.84 5.19
C ALA A 58 8.85 -6.41 6.62
N LEU A 59 9.60 -7.51 6.85
CA LEU A 59 9.78 -8.11 8.17
C LEU A 59 10.38 -7.13 9.18
N ASN A 60 11.37 -6.34 8.76
CA ASN A 60 12.02 -5.34 9.61
C ASN A 60 11.08 -4.23 10.11
N LYS A 61 9.99 -3.92 9.40
CA LYS A 61 9.03 -2.87 9.81
C LYS A 61 8.08 -3.30 10.92
N VAL A 62 7.84 -4.61 11.06
CA VAL A 62 6.77 -5.17 11.90
C VAL A 62 7.17 -5.26 13.39
N GLY A 63 8.39 -4.86 13.74
CA GLY A 63 8.70 -4.42 15.10
C GLY A 63 9.44 -5.43 15.99
N LYS A 64 10.26 -6.29 15.41
CA LYS A 64 11.45 -6.82 16.07
C LYS A 64 12.62 -6.76 15.09
N PRO A 65 13.79 -6.21 15.47
CA PRO A 65 15.01 -6.45 14.69
C PRO A 65 15.21 -7.97 14.55
N PRO A 66 15.79 -8.41 13.43
CA PRO A 66 15.70 -9.79 12.96
C PRO A 66 16.30 -10.74 14.00
N ALA A 67 15.46 -11.46 14.74
CA ALA A 67 15.88 -12.78 15.22
C ALA A 67 16.00 -13.77 14.04
N HIS A 68 15.55 -13.36 12.85
CA HIS A 68 15.37 -14.17 11.65
C HIS A 68 15.92 -13.39 10.45
N MET A 69 16.73 -14.03 9.61
CA MET A 69 17.57 -13.44 8.55
C MET A 69 18.82 -12.71 9.07
N THR A 70 19.37 -13.14 10.21
CA THR A 70 20.62 -12.61 10.78
C THR A 70 21.84 -12.90 9.92
N SER A 71 21.80 -13.98 9.14
CA SER A 71 22.88 -14.35 8.23
C SER A 71 22.82 -13.61 6.88
N VAL A 72 21.78 -12.79 6.67
CA VAL A 72 21.54 -12.10 5.40
C VAL A 72 22.08 -10.68 5.51
N ASP A 73 23.06 -10.35 4.69
CA ASP A 73 23.48 -8.98 4.46
C ASP A 73 22.72 -8.41 3.25
N PRO A 74 21.69 -7.55 3.45
CA PRO A 74 20.91 -7.01 2.36
C PRO A 74 21.75 -6.15 1.41
N ALA A 75 22.85 -5.54 1.86
CA ALA A 75 23.71 -4.75 0.99
C ALA A 75 24.40 -5.64 -0.04
N ASN A 76 24.93 -6.79 0.37
CA ASN A 76 25.58 -7.73 -0.54
C ASN A 76 24.60 -8.31 -1.58
N VAL A 77 23.35 -8.59 -1.19
CA VAL A 77 22.33 -9.05 -2.14
C VAL A 77 21.96 -7.93 -3.11
N ILE A 78 21.83 -6.68 -2.64
CA ILE A 78 21.56 -5.53 -3.51
C ILE A 78 22.71 -5.33 -4.51
N ASP A 79 23.96 -5.38 -4.06
CA ASP A 79 25.13 -5.27 -4.93
C ASP A 79 25.19 -6.41 -5.94
N TRP A 80 24.84 -7.63 -5.54
CA TRP A 80 24.68 -8.75 -6.46
C TRP A 80 23.61 -8.46 -7.52
N ILE A 81 22.41 -7.99 -7.15
CA ILE A 81 21.34 -7.61 -8.09
C ILE A 81 21.83 -6.53 -9.06
N LEU A 82 22.47 -5.48 -8.56
CA LEU A 82 23.01 -4.38 -9.38
C LEU A 82 24.05 -4.89 -10.39
N SER A 83 24.91 -5.83 -9.97
CA SER A 83 25.89 -6.47 -10.85
C SER A 83 25.29 -7.36 -11.95
N ARG A 84 23.98 -7.64 -11.91
CA ARG A 84 23.27 -8.38 -12.95
C ARG A 84 22.62 -7.48 -14.00
N GLN A 85 22.70 -6.15 -13.86
CA GLN A 85 22.18 -5.23 -14.86
C GLN A 85 22.95 -5.38 -16.18
N GLU A 86 22.23 -5.55 -17.28
CA GLU A 86 22.82 -5.68 -18.61
C GLU A 86 23.18 -4.31 -19.20
N ASP A 87 23.95 -4.31 -20.30
CA ASP A 87 24.34 -3.09 -21.02
C ASP A 87 23.12 -2.29 -21.53
N SER A 88 22.01 -2.98 -21.80
CA SER A 88 20.71 -2.37 -22.14
C SER A 88 20.12 -1.52 -21.01
N GLY A 89 20.65 -1.63 -19.79
CA GLY A 89 20.11 -1.01 -18.58
C GLY A 89 19.04 -1.85 -17.88
N GLY A 90 18.60 -2.96 -18.45
CA GLY A 90 17.59 -3.79 -17.82
C GLY A 90 18.16 -4.88 -16.94
N PHE A 91 17.24 -5.55 -16.24
CA PHE A 91 17.58 -6.70 -15.39
C PHE A 91 17.02 -8.00 -16.01
N PRO A 92 17.85 -9.04 -16.12
CA PRO A 92 17.45 -10.29 -16.74
C PRO A 92 16.54 -11.10 -15.81
N SER A 93 15.73 -11.95 -16.41
CA SER A 93 14.98 -13.00 -15.72
C SER A 93 15.42 -14.37 -16.23
N THR A 94 15.81 -15.24 -15.32
CA THR A 94 16.13 -16.64 -15.64
C THR A 94 14.92 -17.41 -16.17
N GLU A 95 13.73 -17.04 -15.69
CA GLU A 95 12.45 -17.65 -16.04
C GLU A 95 12.03 -17.29 -17.46
N PHE A 96 12.33 -16.07 -17.88
CA PHE A 96 11.89 -15.54 -19.16
C PHE A 96 12.98 -15.56 -20.24
N GLN A 97 14.25 -15.69 -19.84
CA GLN A 97 15.41 -15.70 -20.74
C GLN A 97 15.57 -14.42 -21.58
N PHE A 98 14.92 -13.33 -21.17
CA PHE A 98 15.11 -12.00 -21.74
C PHE A 98 15.03 -10.92 -20.65
N THR A 99 15.44 -9.72 -21.05
CA THR A 99 15.35 -8.49 -20.26
C THR A 99 14.19 -7.65 -20.78
N GLY A 100 13.21 -7.38 -19.92
CA GLY A 100 11.99 -6.67 -20.31
C GLY A 100 11.53 -5.66 -19.28
N ALA A 101 10.40 -5.01 -19.59
CA ALA A 101 9.82 -3.98 -18.73
C ALA A 101 9.46 -4.53 -17.35
N GLU A 102 8.79 -5.68 -17.27
CA GLU A 102 8.38 -6.29 -16.00
C GLU A 102 9.58 -6.69 -15.13
N THR A 103 10.57 -7.33 -15.74
CA THR A 103 11.78 -7.80 -15.03
C THR A 103 12.67 -6.66 -14.56
N THR A 104 12.59 -5.50 -15.22
CA THR A 104 13.35 -4.28 -14.88
C THR A 104 12.62 -3.40 -13.87
N ALA A 105 11.29 -3.29 -13.96
CA ALA A 105 10.46 -2.53 -13.03
C ALA A 105 10.57 -3.07 -11.59
N TRP A 106 10.63 -4.39 -11.43
CA TRP A 106 10.70 -5.04 -10.12
C TRP A 106 11.92 -4.64 -9.27
N PRO A 107 13.17 -4.76 -9.77
CA PRO A 107 14.35 -4.22 -9.12
C PRO A 107 14.22 -2.74 -8.78
N LEU A 108 13.66 -1.91 -9.67
CA LEU A 108 13.49 -0.48 -9.41
C LEU A 108 12.50 -0.19 -8.26
N ILE A 109 11.41 -0.96 -8.15
CA ILE A 109 10.47 -0.87 -7.03
C ILE A 109 11.19 -1.24 -5.72
N MET A 110 11.91 -2.36 -5.71
CA MET A 110 12.71 -2.80 -4.55
C MET A 110 13.76 -1.76 -4.15
N MET A 111 14.50 -1.21 -5.12
CA MET A 111 15.52 -0.18 -4.87
C MET A 111 14.90 1.05 -4.22
N ARG A 112 13.70 1.46 -4.66
CA ARG A 112 13.00 2.58 -4.02
C ARG A 112 12.59 2.26 -2.58
N GLU A 113 12.07 1.06 -2.33
CA GLU A 113 11.72 0.58 -0.98
C GLU A 113 12.97 0.53 -0.06
N CYS A 114 14.14 0.22 -0.62
CA CYS A 114 15.44 0.24 0.06
C CYS A 114 16.09 1.63 0.12
N ARG A 115 15.42 2.67 -0.36
CA ARG A 115 15.91 4.07 -0.37
C ARG A 115 17.22 4.26 -1.14
N ILE A 116 17.45 3.46 -2.18
CA ILE A 116 18.51 3.68 -3.14
C ILE A 116 18.29 5.02 -3.85
N GLN A 117 19.37 5.77 -4.09
CA GLN A 117 19.30 7.11 -4.67
C GLN A 117 18.93 7.05 -6.17
N LYS A 118 18.16 8.03 -6.63
CA LYS A 118 17.65 8.10 -8.02
C LYS A 118 18.75 8.37 -9.04
N ASP A 119 19.82 9.05 -8.62
CA ASP A 119 20.96 9.44 -9.46
C ASP A 119 22.00 8.33 -9.64
N ARG A 120 21.83 7.17 -8.98
CA ARG A 120 22.65 5.99 -9.27
C ARG A 120 22.50 5.59 -10.73
N GLN A 121 23.63 5.32 -11.39
CA GLN A 121 23.69 5.02 -12.81
C GLN A 121 22.79 3.84 -13.18
N GLU A 122 22.71 2.83 -12.32
CA GLU A 122 21.87 1.65 -12.53
C GLU A 122 20.38 2.01 -12.56
N VAL A 123 19.94 2.88 -11.65
CA VAL A 123 18.55 3.36 -11.61
C VAL A 123 18.23 4.17 -12.86
N VAL A 124 19.13 5.08 -13.26
CA VAL A 124 18.95 5.92 -14.46
C VAL A 124 18.85 5.07 -15.72
N ARG A 125 19.76 4.10 -15.92
CA ARG A 125 19.74 3.21 -17.10
C ARG A 125 18.50 2.34 -17.15
N ALA A 126 18.05 1.82 -16.00
CA ALA A 126 16.85 1.00 -15.93
C ALA A 126 15.58 1.82 -16.23
N LEU A 127 15.49 3.05 -15.74
CA LEU A 127 14.39 3.96 -16.09
C LEU A 127 14.39 4.27 -17.60
N GLN A 128 15.57 4.52 -18.20
CA GLN A 128 15.69 4.73 -19.64
C GLN A 128 15.22 3.53 -20.47
N LEU A 129 15.55 2.29 -20.06
CA LEU A 129 15.01 1.10 -20.72
C LEU A 129 13.48 1.05 -20.63
N LEU A 130 12.91 1.33 -19.45
CA LEU A 130 11.46 1.37 -19.30
C LEU A 130 10.82 2.42 -20.21
N GLU A 131 11.43 3.61 -20.37
CA GLU A 131 10.98 4.62 -21.33
C GLU A 131 10.97 4.08 -22.77
N GLN A 132 11.98 3.31 -23.18
CA GLN A 132 12.04 2.70 -24.51
C GLN A 132 10.97 1.63 -24.75
N CYS A 133 10.43 1.04 -23.68
CA CYS A 133 9.31 0.10 -23.77
C CYS A 133 7.94 0.81 -23.88
N VAL A 134 7.87 2.14 -23.70
CA VAL A 134 6.61 2.91 -23.78
C VAL A 134 6.34 3.31 -25.23
N GLN A 135 5.12 3.03 -25.71
CA GLN A 135 4.65 3.55 -26.99
C GLN A 135 4.05 4.94 -26.76
N ASP A 136 4.72 5.98 -27.26
CA ASP A 136 4.35 7.38 -26.96
C ASP A 136 3.29 7.96 -27.92
N ALA A 137 3.17 7.42 -29.14
CA ALA A 137 2.38 8.05 -30.21
C ALA A 137 0.86 7.84 -30.07
N ASP A 138 0.40 6.70 -29.54
CA ASP A 138 -0.99 6.23 -29.72
C ASP A 138 -1.69 5.79 -28.43
N GLY A 139 -1.02 5.73 -27.27
CA GLY A 139 -1.74 5.42 -26.03
C GLY A 139 -0.96 5.24 -24.74
N GLY A 140 0.37 5.31 -24.73
CA GLY A 140 1.14 5.20 -23.47
C GLY A 140 1.09 3.80 -22.84
N TRP A 141 0.80 2.76 -23.62
CA TRP A 141 1.02 1.39 -23.15
C TRP A 141 2.51 1.06 -23.17
N VAL A 142 2.84 0.00 -22.44
CA VAL A 142 4.19 -0.53 -22.33
C VAL A 142 4.23 -1.93 -22.92
N ALA A 143 5.23 -2.16 -23.75
CA ALA A 143 5.53 -3.46 -24.32
C ALA A 143 6.42 -4.29 -23.38
N THR A 144 6.48 -5.61 -23.63
CA THR A 144 7.39 -6.50 -22.89
C THR A 144 8.86 -6.08 -23.08
N THR A 145 9.24 -5.72 -24.31
CA THR A 145 10.57 -5.24 -24.70
C THR A 145 10.44 -4.10 -25.70
N PRO A 146 11.49 -3.31 -25.96
CA PRO A 146 11.46 -2.29 -27.02
C PRO A 146 11.20 -2.87 -28.43
N ALA A 147 11.48 -4.16 -28.66
CA ALA A 147 11.19 -4.83 -29.93
C ALA A 147 9.69 -5.17 -30.12
N ASP A 148 8.90 -5.09 -29.06
CA ASP A 148 7.49 -5.50 -29.00
C ASP A 148 6.50 -4.34 -28.91
N LEU A 149 6.88 -3.12 -29.29
CA LEU A 149 6.02 -1.92 -29.15
C LEU A 149 4.61 -2.04 -29.76
N ILE A 150 4.43 -2.96 -30.72
CA ILE A 150 3.15 -3.26 -31.36
C ILE A 150 2.21 -4.15 -30.54
N ASN A 151 2.68 -4.74 -29.43
CA ASN A 151 1.95 -5.69 -28.60
C ASN A 151 1.68 -5.09 -27.22
N PRO A 152 0.64 -4.25 -27.07
CA PRO A 152 0.32 -3.59 -25.83
C PRO A 152 -0.06 -4.62 -24.76
N ARG A 153 0.48 -4.47 -23.54
CA ARG A 153 0.14 -5.35 -22.41
C ARG A 153 -0.15 -4.55 -21.16
N THR A 154 -1.18 -4.97 -20.44
CA THR A 154 -1.64 -4.35 -19.19
C THR A 154 -0.58 -4.45 -18.11
N MET A 155 0.07 -5.61 -17.99
CA MET A 155 1.01 -5.90 -16.91
C MET A 155 2.32 -5.10 -16.95
N PRO A 156 3.08 -5.09 -18.06
CA PRO A 156 4.19 -4.15 -18.24
C PRO A 156 3.80 -2.70 -18.00
N THR A 157 2.59 -2.30 -18.42
CA THR A 157 2.10 -0.92 -18.26
C THR A 157 1.88 -0.59 -16.78
N ALA A 158 1.20 -1.45 -16.04
CA ALA A 158 0.97 -1.26 -14.60
C ALA A 158 2.30 -1.21 -13.82
N MET A 159 3.22 -2.14 -14.08
CA MET A 159 4.51 -2.19 -13.38
C MET A 159 5.39 -0.97 -13.68
N THR A 160 5.37 -0.49 -14.92
CA THR A 160 6.09 0.72 -15.32
C THR A 160 5.46 1.97 -14.73
N LEU A 161 4.14 2.09 -14.73
CA LEU A 161 3.42 3.18 -14.06
C LEU A 161 3.77 3.23 -12.57
N TRP A 162 3.72 2.09 -11.89
CA TRP A 162 4.09 2.01 -10.47
C TRP A 162 5.53 2.50 -10.24
N THR A 163 6.46 2.02 -11.05
CA THR A 163 7.87 2.44 -11.00
C THR A 163 8.02 3.94 -11.22
N PHE A 164 7.45 4.48 -12.29
CA PHE A 164 7.53 5.91 -12.64
C PHE A 164 6.88 6.79 -11.58
N ALA A 165 5.79 6.33 -10.97
CA ALA A 165 5.15 7.00 -9.85
C ALA A 165 6.08 7.11 -8.63
N MET A 166 6.66 5.97 -8.22
CA MET A 166 7.56 5.87 -7.07
C MET A 166 8.84 6.72 -7.20
N TRP A 167 9.35 6.86 -8.43
CA TRP A 167 10.56 7.62 -8.74
C TRP A 167 10.30 9.06 -9.18
N GLY A 168 9.03 9.48 -9.31
CA GLY A 168 8.69 10.81 -9.84
C GLY A 168 9.32 11.03 -11.23
N HIS A 169 9.10 10.09 -12.13
CA HIS A 169 9.73 10.04 -13.45
C HIS A 169 8.67 10.11 -14.56
N ARG A 170 8.94 10.93 -15.61
CA ARG A 170 8.09 11.12 -16.80
C ARG A 170 6.59 11.28 -16.51
N GLU A 171 6.22 12.40 -15.87
CA GLU A 171 4.83 12.73 -15.54
C GLU A 171 3.87 12.62 -16.74
N ASP A 172 4.35 13.05 -17.91
CA ASP A 172 3.66 13.00 -19.18
C ASP A 172 3.31 11.56 -19.59
N LEU A 173 4.26 10.64 -19.48
CA LEU A 173 4.01 9.22 -19.80
C LEU A 173 3.11 8.55 -18.76
N ARG A 174 3.22 8.91 -17.48
CA ARG A 174 2.34 8.34 -16.44
C ARG A 174 0.88 8.62 -16.73
N LYS A 175 0.54 9.83 -17.18
CA LYS A 175 -0.85 10.18 -17.55
C LYS A 175 -1.36 9.30 -18.68
N LYS A 176 -0.57 9.11 -19.74
CA LYS A 176 -0.93 8.23 -20.85
C LYS A 176 -1.09 6.77 -20.41
N MET A 177 -0.21 6.26 -19.54
CA MET A 177 -0.34 4.92 -18.97
C MET A 177 -1.64 4.75 -18.16
N ILE A 178 -2.02 5.77 -17.36
CA ILE A 178 -3.28 5.76 -16.61
C ILE A 178 -4.48 5.70 -17.58
N GLU A 179 -4.48 6.54 -18.62
CA GLU A 179 -5.52 6.57 -19.65
C GLU A 179 -5.66 5.21 -20.34
N TYR A 180 -4.55 4.58 -20.74
CA TYR A 180 -4.56 3.23 -21.31
C TYR A 180 -5.09 2.17 -20.34
N LEU A 181 -4.66 2.20 -19.08
CA LEU A 181 -5.15 1.23 -18.09
C LEU A 181 -6.66 1.38 -17.91
N TYR A 182 -7.19 2.60 -17.84
CA TYR A 182 -8.64 2.81 -17.78
C TYR A 182 -9.35 2.36 -19.06
N SER A 183 -8.79 2.59 -20.25
CA SER A 183 -9.42 2.17 -21.50
C SER A 183 -9.41 0.66 -21.73
N THR A 184 -8.55 -0.08 -21.01
CA THR A 184 -8.41 -1.55 -21.12
C THR A 184 -9.11 -2.31 -19.99
N GLN A 185 -9.82 -1.60 -19.12
CA GLN A 185 -10.69 -2.23 -18.14
C GLN A 185 -11.86 -2.92 -18.85
N ASP A 186 -12.12 -4.17 -18.49
CA ASP A 186 -13.25 -4.91 -19.09
C ASP A 186 -14.58 -4.25 -18.69
N PRO A 187 -15.42 -3.83 -19.65
CA PRO A 187 -16.61 -3.04 -19.35
C PRO A 187 -17.71 -3.84 -18.64
N SER A 188 -17.62 -5.18 -18.64
CA SER A 188 -18.66 -6.05 -18.07
C SER A 188 -18.40 -6.40 -16.60
N SER A 189 -17.14 -6.67 -16.27
CA SER A 189 -16.71 -7.10 -14.95
C SER A 189 -15.98 -6.02 -14.19
N HIS A 190 -15.48 -4.99 -14.86
CA HIS A 190 -14.63 -3.92 -14.33
C HIS A 190 -13.28 -4.42 -13.79
N GLY A 191 -12.85 -5.62 -14.18
CA GLY A 191 -11.51 -6.13 -13.88
C GLY A 191 -10.52 -5.91 -15.03
N TRP A 192 -9.26 -6.24 -14.78
CA TRP A 192 -8.21 -6.29 -15.80
C TRP A 192 -7.70 -7.72 -16.02
N GLY A 193 -7.39 -8.02 -17.28
CA GLY A 193 -6.57 -9.17 -17.67
C GLY A 193 -5.13 -8.76 -17.98
N VAL A 194 -4.32 -9.72 -18.41
CA VAL A 194 -2.88 -9.52 -18.72
C VAL A 194 -2.63 -8.64 -19.94
N SER A 195 -3.63 -8.52 -20.80
CA SER A 195 -3.73 -7.64 -21.96
C SER A 195 -5.17 -7.13 -22.06
N ALA A 196 -5.41 -6.14 -22.91
CA ALA A 196 -6.71 -5.49 -23.08
C ALA A 196 -7.87 -6.46 -23.41
N ASN A 197 -7.57 -7.57 -24.10
CA ASN A 197 -8.57 -8.54 -24.54
C ASN A 197 -8.55 -9.85 -23.72
N ALA A 198 -7.69 -9.94 -22.72
CA ALA A 198 -7.61 -11.13 -21.87
C ALA A 198 -8.74 -11.17 -20.86
N ILE A 199 -9.17 -12.38 -20.48
CA ILE A 199 -10.19 -12.56 -19.44
C ILE A 199 -9.70 -11.91 -18.13
N PRO A 200 -10.48 -11.00 -17.54
CA PRO A 200 -10.10 -10.36 -16.28
C PRO A 200 -9.93 -11.35 -15.14
N ASN A 201 -8.88 -11.15 -14.34
CA ASN A 201 -8.61 -11.96 -13.16
C ASN A 201 -8.26 -11.09 -11.93
N PRO A 202 -8.45 -11.60 -10.70
CA PRO A 202 -8.17 -10.83 -9.49
C PRO A 202 -6.71 -10.40 -9.33
N SER A 203 -5.75 -11.20 -9.81
CA SER A 203 -4.34 -10.88 -9.65
C SER A 203 -3.93 -9.68 -10.49
N SER A 204 -4.19 -9.71 -11.81
CA SER A 204 -3.92 -8.60 -12.72
C SER A 204 -4.69 -7.34 -12.30
N THR A 205 -5.93 -7.50 -11.85
CA THR A 205 -6.72 -6.38 -11.31
C THR A 205 -6.06 -5.77 -10.07
N GLY A 206 -5.61 -6.60 -9.12
CA GLY A 206 -4.89 -6.13 -7.93
C GLY A 206 -3.59 -5.40 -8.26
N GLN A 207 -2.84 -5.89 -9.24
CA GLN A 207 -1.60 -5.26 -9.73
C GLN A 207 -1.87 -3.87 -10.32
N VAL A 208 -2.89 -3.74 -11.18
CA VAL A 208 -3.30 -2.45 -11.76
C VAL A 208 -3.74 -1.46 -10.67
N ILE A 209 -4.55 -1.91 -9.70
CA ILE A 209 -4.96 -1.06 -8.57
C ILE A 209 -3.74 -0.56 -7.77
N CYS A 210 -2.74 -1.43 -7.51
CA CYS A 210 -1.51 -1.01 -6.81
C CYS A 210 -0.78 0.08 -7.59
N ALA A 211 -0.65 -0.07 -8.92
CA ALA A 211 0.01 0.89 -9.79
C ALA A 211 -0.73 2.24 -9.84
N LEU A 212 -2.05 2.22 -10.04
CA LEU A 212 -2.89 3.43 -10.06
C LEU A 212 -2.82 4.18 -8.73
N ARG A 213 -2.90 3.46 -7.60
CA ARG A 213 -2.78 4.07 -6.27
C ARG A 213 -1.40 4.66 -6.03
N ALA A 214 -0.33 3.99 -6.46
CA ALA A 214 1.02 4.55 -6.37
C ALA A 214 1.16 5.85 -7.17
N ALA A 215 0.46 5.95 -8.31
CA ALA A 215 0.39 7.15 -9.13
C ALA A 215 -0.60 8.22 -8.63
N ASN A 216 -1.30 7.99 -7.50
CA ASN A 216 -2.41 8.80 -7.03
C ASN A 216 -3.49 9.03 -8.11
N ALA A 217 -3.74 8.01 -8.93
CA ALA A 217 -4.80 8.00 -9.92
C ALA A 217 -6.10 7.50 -9.28
N ASP A 218 -7.07 8.41 -9.17
CA ASP A 218 -8.40 8.14 -8.67
C ASP A 218 -9.42 8.19 -9.83
N GLY A 219 -10.53 7.48 -9.68
CA GLY A 219 -11.62 7.50 -10.66
C GLY A 219 -12.67 6.41 -10.39
N PRO A 220 -13.86 6.50 -11.00
CA PRO A 220 -14.91 5.50 -10.85
C PRO A 220 -14.44 4.08 -11.24
N GLN A 221 -13.55 3.98 -12.23
CA GLN A 221 -12.93 2.71 -12.65
C GLN A 221 -12.23 2.00 -11.49
N LEU A 222 -11.58 2.76 -10.59
CA LEU A 222 -10.90 2.20 -9.42
C LEU A 222 -11.90 1.60 -8.42
N ASP A 223 -13.00 2.30 -8.15
CA ASP A 223 -14.06 1.84 -7.24
C ASP A 223 -14.78 0.60 -7.79
N GLU A 224 -15.01 0.55 -9.09
CA GLU A 224 -15.59 -0.59 -9.78
C GLU A 224 -14.64 -1.81 -9.73
N ALA A 225 -13.34 -1.61 -9.95
CA ALA A 225 -12.35 -2.67 -9.83
C ALA A 225 -12.19 -3.19 -8.39
N VAL A 226 -12.26 -2.31 -7.39
CA VAL A 226 -12.33 -2.72 -5.98
C VAL A 226 -13.56 -3.58 -5.74
N SER A 227 -14.71 -3.20 -6.29
CA SER A 227 -15.94 -3.99 -6.20
C SER A 227 -15.81 -5.36 -6.88
N TYR A 228 -15.15 -5.42 -8.04
CA TYR A 228 -14.79 -6.68 -8.70
C TYR A 228 -13.97 -7.59 -7.78
N LEU A 229 -12.88 -7.08 -7.17
CA LEU A 229 -12.05 -7.86 -6.26
C LEU A 229 -12.85 -8.38 -5.06
N LEU A 230 -13.67 -7.53 -4.44
CA LEU A 230 -14.52 -7.93 -3.30
C LEU A 230 -15.50 -9.05 -3.67
N ASN A 231 -16.04 -9.04 -4.89
CA ASN A 231 -16.98 -10.05 -5.37
C ASN A 231 -16.29 -11.36 -5.77
N LYS A 232 -14.99 -11.33 -6.11
CA LYS A 232 -14.20 -12.52 -6.46
C LYS A 232 -13.57 -13.22 -5.25
N GLN A 233 -13.62 -12.62 -4.06
CA GLN A 233 -13.07 -13.25 -2.85
C GLN A 233 -13.90 -14.46 -2.43
N ALA A 234 -13.25 -15.61 -2.27
CA ALA A 234 -13.87 -16.83 -1.75
C ALA A 234 -14.25 -16.67 -0.27
N ARG A 235 -15.07 -17.61 0.22
CA ARG A 235 -15.59 -17.57 1.61
C ARG A 235 -14.48 -17.70 2.66
N ASP A 236 -13.43 -18.44 2.35
CA ASP A 236 -12.25 -18.63 3.20
C ASP A 236 -11.30 -17.41 3.22
N GLY A 237 -11.54 -16.41 2.37
CA GLY A 237 -10.72 -15.22 2.23
C GLY A 237 -9.73 -15.25 1.08
N SER A 238 -9.63 -16.35 0.34
CA SER A 238 -8.73 -16.48 -0.79
C SER A 238 -9.24 -15.80 -2.07
N TRP A 239 -8.35 -15.65 -3.03
CA TRP A 239 -8.63 -15.35 -4.43
C TRP A 239 -7.91 -16.39 -5.28
N PRO A 240 -8.44 -16.73 -6.46
CA PRO A 240 -7.79 -17.66 -7.37
C PRO A 240 -6.42 -17.13 -7.80
N THR A 241 -5.44 -18.04 -7.86
CA THR A 241 -4.17 -17.83 -8.56
C THR A 241 -4.43 -17.62 -10.05
N ALA A 242 -3.72 -16.68 -10.66
CA ALA A 242 -3.76 -16.46 -12.11
C ALA A 242 -2.52 -17.05 -12.78
N VAL A 243 -2.70 -17.52 -14.01
CA VAL A 243 -1.61 -17.89 -14.91
C VAL A 243 -1.68 -16.94 -16.09
N ASP A 244 -0.62 -16.15 -16.22
CA ASP A 244 -0.47 -15.20 -17.31
C ASP A 244 0.31 -15.89 -18.42
N GLU A 245 -0.27 -15.93 -19.62
CA GLU A 245 0.38 -16.47 -20.81
C GLU A 245 0.51 -15.37 -21.87
N TRP A 246 1.68 -15.24 -22.47
CA TRP A 246 1.89 -14.30 -23.57
C TRP A 246 3.05 -14.73 -24.48
N HIS A 247 3.16 -14.02 -25.60
CA HIS A 247 4.24 -14.16 -26.57
C HIS A 247 4.98 -12.82 -26.73
N THR A 248 6.26 -12.90 -27.07
CA THR A 248 7.16 -11.76 -27.34
C THR A 248 8.04 -12.13 -28.53
N ARG A 249 8.49 -11.14 -29.29
CA ARG A 249 9.48 -11.35 -30.36
C ARG A 249 10.86 -11.73 -29.84
N SER A 250 11.12 -11.50 -28.55
CA SER A 250 12.39 -11.82 -27.90
C SER A 250 12.53 -13.29 -27.49
N TRP A 251 11.48 -14.11 -27.67
CA TRP A 251 11.44 -15.51 -27.26
C TRP A 251 10.50 -16.33 -28.14
N GLU A 252 10.95 -17.48 -28.63
CA GLU A 252 10.17 -18.31 -29.58
C GLU A 252 9.02 -19.11 -28.93
N GLY A 253 8.94 -19.17 -27.60
CA GLY A 253 7.92 -19.92 -26.86
C GLY A 253 6.79 -19.08 -26.26
N THR A 254 5.79 -19.77 -25.69
CA THR A 254 4.81 -19.14 -24.78
C THR A 254 5.47 -18.92 -23.42
N ILE A 255 5.44 -17.68 -22.94
CA ILE A 255 5.88 -17.34 -21.60
C ILE A 255 4.71 -17.55 -20.65
N ARG A 256 5.01 -18.10 -19.47
CA ARG A 256 4.03 -18.34 -18.40
C ARG A 256 4.51 -17.69 -17.11
N CYS A 257 3.64 -16.94 -16.45
CA CYS A 257 3.89 -16.39 -15.13
C CYS A 257 2.72 -16.72 -14.21
N TYR A 258 3.02 -17.24 -13.02
CA TYR A 258 2.01 -17.48 -12.01
C TYR A 258 1.94 -16.29 -11.06
N ASN A 259 0.75 -15.84 -10.73
CA ASN A 259 0.56 -14.73 -9.83
C ASN A 259 -0.38 -15.11 -8.66
N SER A 260 0.05 -14.75 -7.45
CA SER A 260 -0.74 -14.98 -6.24
C SER A 260 -1.87 -13.97 -6.12
N GLY A 261 -3.08 -14.36 -6.53
CA GLY A 261 -4.27 -13.52 -6.43
C GLY A 261 -4.50 -12.99 -5.01
N VAL A 262 -4.26 -13.81 -3.98
CA VAL A 262 -4.41 -13.39 -2.58
C VAL A 262 -3.46 -12.25 -2.20
N SER A 263 -2.19 -12.35 -2.57
CA SER A 263 -1.19 -11.33 -2.21
C SER A 263 -1.49 -9.98 -2.87
N TRP A 264 -1.83 -10.01 -4.16
CA TRP A 264 -2.10 -8.84 -4.97
C TRP A 264 -3.41 -8.15 -4.57
N CYS A 265 -4.47 -8.93 -4.33
CA CYS A 265 -5.73 -8.38 -3.85
C CYS A 265 -5.58 -7.78 -2.45
N LEU A 266 -4.85 -8.44 -1.54
CA LEU A 266 -4.61 -7.90 -0.20
C LEU A 266 -3.85 -6.58 -0.26
N SER A 267 -2.78 -6.52 -1.07
CA SER A 267 -1.98 -5.29 -1.28
C SER A 267 -2.83 -4.16 -1.88
N ALA A 268 -3.61 -4.47 -2.91
CA ALA A 268 -4.50 -3.52 -3.59
C ALA A 268 -5.54 -2.91 -2.65
N LEU A 269 -6.11 -3.73 -1.76
CA LEU A 269 -7.14 -3.32 -0.81
C LEU A 269 -6.57 -2.72 0.48
N ALA A 270 -5.29 -2.95 0.79
CA ALA A 270 -4.64 -2.44 1.98
C ALA A 270 -4.61 -0.90 1.99
N GLY A 271 -5.11 -0.27 3.06
CA GLY A 271 -5.20 1.20 3.16
C GLY A 271 -6.46 1.81 2.58
N LEU A 272 -7.33 1.04 1.91
CA LEU A 272 -8.62 1.55 1.50
C LEU A 272 -9.56 1.73 2.72
N PRO A 273 -10.22 2.89 2.87
CA PRO A 273 -10.93 3.24 4.11
C PRO A 273 -12.24 2.45 4.31
N GLN A 274 -12.83 1.90 3.24
CA GLN A 274 -14.16 1.29 3.25
C GLN A 274 -14.22 0.09 4.21
N ARG A 275 -15.36 -0.08 4.89
CA ARG A 275 -15.53 -1.19 5.83
C ARG A 275 -15.44 -2.56 5.13
N ARG A 276 -15.97 -2.68 3.91
CA ARG A 276 -16.00 -3.95 3.15
C ARG A 276 -14.58 -4.39 2.78
N THR A 277 -13.70 -3.47 2.37
CA THR A 277 -12.29 -3.76 2.06
C THR A 277 -11.55 -4.23 3.31
N LYS A 278 -11.72 -3.56 4.46
CA LYS A 278 -11.12 -4.00 5.74
C LYS A 278 -11.53 -5.43 6.13
N VAL A 279 -12.81 -5.77 5.99
CA VAL A 279 -13.30 -7.14 6.25
C VAL A 279 -12.70 -8.14 5.26
N ALA A 280 -12.60 -7.78 3.98
CA ALA A 280 -11.96 -8.62 2.98
C ALA A 280 -10.48 -8.88 3.29
N CYS A 281 -9.72 -7.83 3.63
CA CYS A 281 -8.31 -7.95 4.03
C CYS A 281 -8.15 -8.82 5.29
N MET A 282 -9.02 -8.69 6.29
CA MET A 282 -9.00 -9.55 7.48
C MET A 282 -9.15 -11.03 7.13
N ARG A 283 -10.08 -11.38 6.22
CA ARG A 283 -10.26 -12.76 5.77
C ARG A 283 -9.04 -13.26 4.99
N ALA A 284 -8.48 -12.41 4.13
CA ALA A 284 -7.28 -12.72 3.35
C ALA A 284 -6.07 -13.03 4.24
N ALA A 285 -5.84 -12.21 5.25
CA ALA A 285 -4.76 -12.45 6.20
C ALA A 285 -4.98 -13.71 7.04
N ASP A 286 -6.22 -13.96 7.48
CA ASP A 286 -6.58 -15.21 8.15
C ASP A 286 -6.34 -16.43 7.25
N TYR A 287 -6.65 -16.35 5.95
CA TYR A 287 -6.31 -17.37 4.96
C TYR A 287 -4.80 -17.59 4.84
N ILE A 288 -4.00 -16.52 4.69
CA ILE A 288 -2.53 -16.61 4.59
C ILE A 288 -1.96 -17.30 5.83
N VAL A 289 -2.37 -16.90 7.04
CA VAL A 289 -1.91 -17.51 8.29
C VAL A 289 -2.30 -19.00 8.37
N LYS A 290 -3.53 -19.35 8.03
CA LYS A 290 -4.04 -20.73 8.13
C LYS A 290 -3.46 -21.67 7.06
N SER A 291 -3.12 -21.16 5.89
CA SER A 291 -2.56 -21.93 4.78
C SER A 291 -1.04 -22.08 4.84
N GLN A 292 -0.38 -21.40 5.79
CA GLN A 292 1.05 -21.56 6.00
C GLN A 292 1.36 -22.97 6.52
N THR A 293 2.44 -23.57 6.02
CA THR A 293 2.93 -24.87 6.50
C THR A 293 3.33 -24.74 7.99
N PRO A 294 2.63 -25.40 8.93
CA PRO A 294 2.85 -25.16 10.35
C PRO A 294 4.16 -25.79 10.84
N ARG A 295 4.73 -25.21 11.91
CA ARG A 295 5.90 -25.79 12.59
C ARG A 295 5.61 -27.20 13.09
N GLY A 296 6.58 -28.10 12.95
CA GLY A 296 6.46 -29.50 13.38
C GLY A 296 5.59 -30.39 12.48
N HIS A 297 5.11 -29.90 11.34
CA HIS A 297 4.32 -30.71 10.40
C HIS A 297 5.01 -30.80 9.03
N GLY A 298 4.95 -31.98 8.41
CA GLY A 298 5.56 -32.24 7.10
C GLY A 298 7.08 -32.14 7.10
N ASN A 299 7.66 -31.83 5.94
CA ASN A 299 9.11 -31.65 5.79
C ASN A 299 9.57 -30.39 6.55
N PRO A 300 10.54 -30.49 7.49
CA PRO A 300 11.10 -29.34 8.20
C PRO A 300 11.56 -28.20 7.30
N THR A 301 12.04 -28.49 6.08
CA THR A 301 12.45 -27.46 5.12
C THR A 301 11.29 -26.61 4.63
N ASN A 302 10.05 -27.10 4.70
CA ASN A 302 8.87 -26.40 4.20
C ASN A 302 8.15 -25.58 5.29
N GLN A 303 8.52 -25.71 6.56
CA GLN A 303 7.84 -25.00 7.65
C GLN A 303 7.96 -23.49 7.45
N GLY A 304 6.85 -22.76 7.62
CA GLY A 304 6.79 -21.31 7.39
C GLY A 304 6.53 -20.88 5.94
N SER A 305 6.45 -21.82 4.99
CA SER A 305 6.18 -21.54 3.58
C SER A 305 4.74 -21.80 3.15
N TRP A 306 4.43 -21.41 1.92
CA TRP A 306 3.13 -21.61 1.27
C TRP A 306 3.27 -22.33 -0.07
N THR A 307 2.19 -22.96 -0.50
CA THR A 307 2.06 -23.51 -1.85
C THR A 307 1.18 -22.64 -2.71
N LEU A 308 1.47 -22.63 -4.00
CA LEU A 308 0.65 -21.91 -4.97
C LEU A 308 -0.68 -22.64 -5.26
N ASN A 309 -0.62 -23.97 -5.27
CA ASN A 309 -1.76 -24.86 -5.40
C ASN A 309 -1.56 -26.06 -4.45
N THR A 310 -2.61 -26.83 -4.20
CA THR A 310 -2.54 -28.01 -3.31
C THR A 310 -1.70 -29.15 -3.89
N GLU A 311 -1.41 -29.11 -5.18
CA GLU A 311 -0.75 -30.19 -5.92
C GLU A 311 0.78 -30.01 -6.05
N SER A 312 1.29 -28.77 -5.98
CA SER A 312 2.72 -28.51 -6.08
C SER A 312 3.41 -28.70 -4.73
N SER A 313 4.38 -29.60 -4.70
CA SER A 313 5.34 -29.72 -3.60
C SER A 313 6.33 -28.55 -3.58
N VAL A 314 6.50 -27.83 -4.70
CA VAL A 314 7.47 -26.74 -4.83
C VAL A 314 7.02 -25.52 -4.03
N ARG A 315 7.93 -25.02 -3.18
CA ARG A 315 7.74 -23.76 -2.44
C ARG A 315 8.53 -22.66 -3.13
N HIS A 316 7.88 -21.55 -3.43
CA HIS A 316 8.46 -20.44 -4.18
C HIS A 316 8.86 -19.29 -3.26
N VAL A 317 10.04 -18.70 -3.49
CA VAL A 317 10.54 -17.55 -2.73
C VAL A 317 9.66 -16.33 -3.00
N TRP A 318 9.32 -16.08 -4.26
CA TRP A 318 8.41 -14.99 -4.64
C TRP A 318 7.05 -15.07 -3.94
N LEU A 319 6.47 -16.27 -3.78
CA LEU A 319 5.16 -16.43 -3.16
C LEU A 319 5.19 -16.08 -1.67
N ALA A 320 6.18 -16.62 -0.94
CA ALA A 320 6.38 -16.32 0.47
C ALA A 320 6.62 -14.82 0.66
N SER A 321 7.46 -14.23 -0.18
CA SER A 321 7.79 -12.80 -0.14
C SER A 321 6.57 -11.92 -0.41
N GLN A 322 5.75 -12.25 -1.41
CA GLN A 322 4.53 -11.52 -1.72
C GLN A 322 3.52 -11.55 -0.57
N TYR A 323 3.38 -12.69 0.13
CA TYR A 323 2.54 -12.76 1.33
C TYR A 323 3.10 -11.93 2.49
N ILE A 324 4.40 -12.00 2.76
CA ILE A 324 5.05 -11.17 3.79
C ILE A 324 4.80 -9.68 3.50
N VAL A 325 5.04 -9.23 2.26
CA VAL A 325 4.86 -7.83 1.85
C VAL A 325 3.38 -7.41 1.95
N ALA A 326 2.45 -8.24 1.48
CA ALA A 326 1.03 -7.92 1.53
C ALA A 326 0.50 -7.82 2.98
N LEU A 327 0.98 -8.70 3.87
CA LEU A 327 0.68 -8.64 5.29
C LEU A 327 1.25 -7.37 5.94
N ASP A 328 2.52 -7.01 5.66
CA ASP A 328 3.14 -5.75 6.13
C ASP A 328 2.31 -4.53 5.73
N GLN A 329 1.98 -4.41 4.44
CA GLN A 329 1.17 -3.31 3.92
C GLN A 329 -0.21 -3.22 4.60
N TRP A 330 -0.87 -4.36 4.79
CA TRP A 330 -2.15 -4.39 5.47
C TRP A 330 -2.02 -3.98 6.95
N MET A 331 -1.04 -4.52 7.68
CA MET A 331 -0.81 -4.14 9.07
C MET A 331 -0.48 -2.65 9.23
N ALA A 332 0.37 -2.10 8.36
CA ALA A 332 0.68 -0.67 8.33
C ALA A 332 -0.60 0.17 8.16
N SER A 333 -1.54 -0.28 7.31
CA SER A 333 -2.83 0.39 7.13
C SER A 333 -3.72 0.39 8.38
N LEU A 334 -3.60 -0.62 9.24
CA LEU A 334 -4.33 -0.69 10.51
C LEU A 334 -3.82 0.35 11.51
N GLY A 335 -2.51 0.63 11.50
CA GLY A 335 -1.88 1.67 12.31
C GLY A 335 -2.25 3.09 11.86
N GLN A 336 -2.23 3.34 10.55
CA GLN A 336 -2.65 4.63 9.98
C GLN A 336 -4.11 4.95 10.29
N GLY A 337 -4.98 3.95 10.24
CA GLY A 337 -6.41 4.11 10.55
C GLY A 337 -6.69 4.58 11.98
N ALA A 338 -5.81 4.30 12.94
CA ALA A 338 -5.98 4.78 14.31
C ALA A 338 -5.67 6.28 14.41
N ALA A 339 -4.56 6.72 13.80
CA ALA A 339 -4.15 8.12 13.77
C ALA A 339 -5.13 8.98 12.96
N THR A 340 -5.54 8.53 11.76
CA THR A 340 -6.52 9.25 10.95
C THR A 340 -7.90 9.27 11.61
N ALA A 341 -8.36 8.18 12.22
CA ALA A 341 -9.63 8.19 12.95
C ALA A 341 -9.61 9.07 14.21
N GLU A 342 -8.43 9.32 14.79
CA GLU A 342 -8.26 10.26 15.90
C GLU A 342 -8.27 11.71 15.40
N ILE A 343 -7.55 11.99 14.30
CA ILE A 343 -7.59 13.29 13.60
C ILE A 343 -9.02 13.60 13.15
N ASP A 344 -9.72 12.66 12.52
CA ASP A 344 -11.10 12.83 12.06
C ASP A 344 -12.06 13.03 13.25
N ARG A 345 -11.84 12.35 14.38
CA ARG A 345 -12.63 12.57 15.60
C ARG A 345 -12.40 13.97 16.16
N LEU A 346 -11.16 14.43 16.20
CA LEU A 346 -10.81 15.79 16.63
C LEU A 346 -11.41 16.83 15.69
N TYR A 347 -11.23 16.66 14.37
CA TYR A 347 -11.78 17.56 13.36
C TYR A 347 -13.31 17.62 13.43
N ASN A 348 -14.00 16.47 13.46
CA ASN A 348 -15.45 16.44 13.59
C ASN A 348 -15.93 17.02 14.94
N GLY A 349 -15.18 16.81 16.02
CA GLY A 349 -15.44 17.41 17.32
C GLY A 349 -15.33 18.93 17.29
N LEU A 350 -14.24 19.46 16.71
CA LEU A 350 -14.01 20.89 16.52
C LEU A 350 -15.05 21.51 15.58
N TYR A 351 -15.40 20.83 14.49
CA TYR A 351 -16.44 21.28 13.56
C TYR A 351 -17.81 21.36 14.23
N ARG A 352 -18.20 20.33 15.00
CA ARG A 352 -19.46 20.34 15.78
C ARG A 352 -19.44 21.40 16.87
N ALA A 353 -18.32 21.58 17.57
CA ALA A 353 -18.14 22.64 18.56
C ALA A 353 -18.24 24.03 17.92
N GLY A 354 -17.67 24.21 16.73
CA GLY A 354 -17.76 25.43 15.93
C GLY A 354 -19.20 25.69 15.46
N GLN A 355 -19.89 24.70 14.91
CA GLN A 355 -21.31 24.82 14.53
C GLN A 355 -22.21 25.10 15.73
N TRP A 356 -21.98 24.43 16.87
CA TRP A 356 -22.70 24.70 18.11
C TRP A 356 -22.46 26.13 18.59
N SER A 357 -21.21 26.59 18.58
CA SER A 357 -20.82 27.95 18.97
C SER A 357 -21.41 29.00 18.03
N ALA A 358 -21.42 28.76 16.70
CA ALA A 358 -22.02 29.64 15.72
C ALA A 358 -23.56 29.72 15.82
N ASN A 359 -24.20 28.61 16.20
CA ASN A 359 -25.65 28.56 16.44
C ASN A 359 -26.05 29.18 17.78
N LYS A 360 -25.13 29.22 18.76
CA LYS A 360 -25.32 29.84 20.08
C LYS A 360 -24.58 31.17 20.22
N ALA A 361 -24.02 31.72 19.14
CA ALA A 361 -23.15 32.89 19.18
C ALA A 361 -23.79 34.06 19.94
N THR A 362 -25.06 34.36 19.65
CA THR A 362 -25.82 35.39 20.36
C THR A 362 -25.97 35.08 21.84
N THR A 363 -26.27 33.82 22.21
CA THR A 363 -26.39 33.40 23.61
C THR A 363 -25.05 33.46 24.35
N ILE A 364 -23.95 33.08 23.68
CA ILE A 364 -22.58 33.12 24.23
C ILE A 364 -22.14 34.56 24.45
N VAL A 365 -22.34 35.45 23.48
CA VAL A 365 -22.05 36.89 23.61
C VAL A 365 -22.91 37.51 24.70
N SER A 366 -24.23 37.29 24.71
CA SER A 366 -25.12 37.84 25.73
C SER A 366 -24.76 37.36 27.14
N SER A 367 -24.39 36.10 27.30
CA SER A 367 -23.95 35.55 28.60
C SER A 367 -22.61 36.12 29.03
N GLY A 368 -21.66 36.29 28.10
CA GLY A 368 -20.36 36.90 28.37
C GLY A 368 -20.48 38.38 28.77
N VAL A 369 -21.30 39.16 28.06
CA VAL A 369 -21.61 40.56 28.41
C VAL A 369 -22.30 40.62 29.77
N ALA A 370 -23.29 39.76 30.03
CA ALA A 370 -23.97 39.71 31.32
C ALA A 370 -22.99 39.41 32.47
N LEU A 371 -22.05 38.48 32.30
CA LEU A 371 -21.02 38.17 33.31
C LEU A 371 -20.11 39.37 33.58
N VAL A 372 -19.66 40.09 32.54
CA VAL A 372 -18.82 41.30 32.69
C VAL A 372 -19.59 42.44 33.35
N VAL A 373 -20.86 42.65 32.97
CA VAL A 373 -21.71 43.72 33.50
C VAL A 373 -22.17 43.43 34.93
N LEU A 374 -22.42 42.16 35.28
CA LEU A 374 -22.84 41.75 36.61
C LEU A 374 -21.67 41.60 37.59
N ALA A 375 -20.43 41.43 37.10
CA ALA A 375 -19.26 41.30 37.96
C ALA A 375 -19.20 42.39 39.06
N PRO A 376 -19.35 43.70 38.78
CA PRO A 376 -19.37 44.72 39.82
C PRO A 376 -20.49 44.57 40.87
N TYR A 377 -21.64 43.98 40.53
CA TYR A 377 -22.78 43.82 41.44
C TYR A 377 -22.67 42.57 42.32
N VAL A 378 -21.98 41.53 41.83
CA VAL A 378 -21.69 40.32 42.62
C VAL A 378 -20.64 40.60 43.71
N GLN A 379 -19.89 41.71 43.59
CA GLN A 379 -18.95 42.20 44.60
C GLN A 379 -19.61 42.44 45.97
N ASP A 380 -20.82 42.99 45.99
CA ASP A 380 -21.52 43.29 47.23
C ASP A 380 -22.01 42.01 47.91
N LEU A 381 -22.40 41.01 47.11
CA LEU A 381 -22.78 39.68 47.60
C LEU A 381 -21.57 38.87 48.10
N ALA A 382 -20.43 38.94 47.42
CA ALA A 382 -19.21 38.24 47.81
C ALA A 382 -18.59 38.81 49.10
N ARG A 383 -18.70 40.13 49.31
CA ARG A 383 -18.35 40.79 50.57
C ARG A 383 -19.21 40.30 51.74
N LEU A 384 -20.50 40.08 51.51
CA LEU A 384 -21.42 39.49 52.50
C LEU A 384 -21.05 38.04 52.87
N LEU A 385 -20.38 37.31 51.97
CA LEU A 385 -20.03 35.89 52.13
C LEU A 385 -18.57 35.64 52.55
N GLY A 386 -17.75 36.69 52.71
CA GLY A 386 -16.36 36.57 53.15
C GLY A 386 -15.40 35.87 52.15
N VAL A 387 -15.76 35.83 50.87
CA VAL A 387 -14.95 35.19 49.81
C VAL A 387 -13.95 36.19 49.23
N ASP A 388 -12.74 35.73 48.87
CA ASP A 388 -11.75 36.55 48.14
C ASP A 388 -12.28 36.93 46.76
N TRP A 389 -12.82 38.14 46.71
CA TRP A 389 -13.53 38.68 45.56
C TRP A 389 -12.62 38.97 44.37
N LYS A 390 -11.33 39.25 44.59
CA LYS A 390 -10.44 39.68 43.51
C LYS A 390 -10.24 38.57 42.49
N SER A 391 -9.96 37.35 42.96
CA SER A 391 -9.77 36.19 42.09
C SER A 391 -11.08 35.79 41.37
N VAL A 392 -12.21 35.85 42.06
CA VAL A 392 -13.52 35.54 41.46
C VAL A 392 -13.89 36.54 40.37
N ARG A 393 -13.71 37.84 40.63
CA ARG A 393 -13.96 38.91 39.65
C ARG A 393 -13.08 38.77 38.42
N ASP A 394 -11.78 38.57 38.62
CA ASP A 394 -10.83 38.51 37.50
C ASP A 394 -11.12 37.27 36.62
N ASN A 395 -11.53 36.15 37.22
CA ASN A 395 -11.97 34.96 36.47
C ASN A 395 -13.31 35.17 35.74
N LEU A 396 -14.30 35.84 36.35
CA LEU A 396 -15.58 36.16 35.71
C LEU A 396 -15.40 37.12 34.53
N VAL A 397 -14.56 38.14 34.69
CA VAL A 397 -14.26 39.11 33.64
C VAL A 397 -13.45 38.45 32.51
N ALA A 398 -12.41 37.68 32.83
CA ALA A 398 -11.64 36.95 31.82
C ALA A 398 -12.51 35.95 31.05
N GLY A 399 -13.33 35.15 31.76
CA GLY A 399 -14.26 34.21 31.14
C GLY A 399 -15.32 34.90 30.28
N GLY A 400 -15.88 36.03 30.75
CA GLY A 400 -16.84 36.83 30.00
C GLY A 400 -16.26 37.44 28.73
N LEU A 401 -15.03 37.99 28.79
CA LEU A 401 -14.33 38.53 27.62
C LEU A 401 -13.99 37.46 26.59
N ILE A 402 -13.51 36.29 27.02
CA ILE A 402 -13.25 35.15 26.13
C ILE A 402 -14.54 34.70 25.43
N ALA A 403 -15.67 34.62 26.16
CA ALA A 403 -16.96 34.28 25.59
C ALA A 403 -17.43 35.31 24.54
N VAL A 404 -17.29 36.61 24.81
CA VAL A 404 -17.63 37.68 23.86
C VAL A 404 -16.78 37.58 22.60
N VAL A 405 -15.46 37.47 22.72
CA VAL A 405 -14.56 37.35 21.56
C VAL A 405 -14.90 36.12 20.71
N THR A 406 -15.09 34.97 21.36
CA THR A 406 -15.41 33.70 20.68
C THR A 406 -16.77 33.77 19.97
N GLY A 407 -17.78 34.34 20.62
CA GLY A 407 -19.11 34.49 20.04
C GLY A 407 -19.15 35.51 18.89
N SER A 408 -18.45 36.63 19.00
CA SER A 408 -18.33 37.63 17.94
C SER A 408 -17.60 37.08 16.71
N ALA A 409 -16.46 36.40 16.90
CA ALA A 409 -15.74 35.75 15.80
C ALA A 409 -16.61 34.69 15.09
N SER A 410 -17.35 33.88 15.87
CA SER A 410 -18.29 32.89 15.33
C SER A 410 -19.42 33.53 14.50
N TRP A 411 -19.93 34.68 14.94
CA TRP A 411 -20.97 35.42 14.21
C TRP A 411 -20.44 36.01 12.89
N ILE A 412 -19.23 36.60 12.89
CA ILE A 412 -18.59 37.15 11.69
C ILE A 412 -18.37 36.06 10.64
N LEU A 413 -17.80 34.91 11.06
CA LEU A 413 -17.56 33.78 10.15
C LEU A 413 -18.86 33.30 9.48
N ARG A 414 -19.97 33.27 10.23
CA ARG A 414 -21.29 32.88 9.71
C ARG A 414 -21.84 33.87 8.68
N GLN A 415 -21.59 35.16 8.85
CA GLN A 415 -22.02 36.18 7.87
C GLN A 415 -21.22 36.07 6.57
N LEU A 416 -19.93 35.75 6.66
CA LEU A 416 -19.08 35.55 5.49
C LEU A 416 -19.53 34.32 4.68
N THR A 417 -19.80 33.19 5.34
CA THR A 417 -20.28 31.98 4.64
C THR A 417 -21.66 32.16 3.99
N ARG A 418 -22.56 32.95 4.59
CA ARG A 418 -23.88 33.23 3.99
C ARG A 418 -23.78 34.03 2.69
N ARG A 419 -22.81 34.93 2.57
CA ARG A 419 -22.60 35.74 1.36
C ARG A 419 -22.04 34.93 0.20
N GLU A 420 -21.28 33.87 0.47
CA GLU A 420 -20.76 32.98 -0.59
C GLU A 420 -21.83 32.02 -1.14
N SER A 421 -22.92 31.81 -0.40
CA SER A 421 -24.03 30.93 -0.80
C SER A 421 -25.20 31.64 -1.50
N GLN A 422 -25.12 32.96 -1.69
CA GLN A 422 -26.08 33.80 -2.40
C GLN A 422 -25.45 34.29 -3.70
#